data_AF-A0A7W2SD56-F1
#
_entry.id   AF-A0A7W2SD56-F1
#
_cell.length_a   1.000
_cell.length_b   1.000
_cell.length_c   1.000
_cell.angle_alpha   90.00
_cell.angle_beta   90.00
_cell.angle_gamma   90.00
#
_symmetry.space_group_name_H-M   'P 1'
#
loop_
_entity.id
_entity.type
_entity.pdbx_description
1 polymer ?
#
loop_
_entity_poly.entity_id
_entity_poly.type
_entity_poly.pdbx_seq_one_letter_code
_entity_poly.pdbx_strand_id
1 'polypeptide(L)'
;MKKFTLLTLLYCLVSNVYANNISELNFDDALLTLQQQWVEANYVKTQKAQKNDFTELQQASKKLTVEFPNHAEAWIWHGIVQSSFAGAKGGLGALSLADDAKSAFEKALSLDETALQGSAHTSLGILYLKVPGWPLSFGDNDKSEQHLKAAVKMNPTGIDINYFLAEFYLEQDQYEKAKEHLLLAQAAPQRVNRASADKFRQQEVLVLLAKVNESIAKH
;
A
#
# COMPACT_ATOMS: atom_id res chain seq x y z
N MET A 1 -80.57 13.52 -22.59
CA MET A 1 -79.98 12.55 -23.54
C MET A 1 -78.81 13.17 -24.26
N LYS A 2 -77.59 12.74 -23.93
CA LYS A 2 -76.42 12.58 -24.81
C LYS A 2 -75.30 12.03 -23.93
N LYS A 3 -75.00 10.75 -24.12
CA LYS A 3 -73.95 10.01 -23.42
C LYS A 3 -72.61 10.39 -24.05
N PHE A 4 -71.61 10.69 -23.24
CA PHE A 4 -70.21 10.62 -23.65
C PHE A 4 -69.44 9.88 -22.56
N THR A 5 -69.05 8.67 -22.90
CA THR A 5 -68.11 7.83 -22.17
C THR A 5 -66.72 8.41 -22.37
N LEU A 6 -65.97 8.68 -21.29
CA LEU A 6 -64.52 8.86 -21.40
C LEU A 6 -63.82 8.09 -20.29
N LEU A 7 -63.11 7.08 -20.75
CA LEU A 7 -62.20 6.18 -20.07
C LEU A 7 -60.96 6.97 -19.63
N THR A 8 -60.65 7.01 -18.34
CA THR A 8 -59.35 7.50 -17.84
C THR A 8 -58.59 6.38 -17.17
N LEU A 9 -57.51 5.98 -17.84
CA LEU A 9 -56.51 5.02 -17.42
C LEU A 9 -55.86 5.42 -16.08
N LEU A 10 -55.77 4.45 -15.18
CA LEU A 10 -54.93 4.47 -13.98
C LEU A 10 -53.47 4.23 -14.40
N TYR A 11 -52.60 5.23 -14.28
CA TYR A 11 -51.16 5.07 -14.50
C TYR A 11 -50.47 4.90 -13.13
N CYS A 12 -50.20 3.66 -12.74
CA CYS A 12 -49.32 3.37 -11.61
C CYS A 12 -47.87 3.65 -12.04
N LEU A 13 -47.29 4.73 -11.52
CA LEU A 13 -45.84 4.97 -11.56
C LEU A 13 -45.17 4.08 -10.51
N VAL A 14 -44.76 2.89 -10.89
CA VAL A 14 -43.72 2.14 -10.19
C VAL A 14 -42.37 2.64 -10.70
N SER A 15 -41.80 3.63 -10.01
CA SER A 15 -40.39 3.99 -10.21
C SER A 15 -39.53 2.88 -9.61
N ASN A 16 -39.13 1.92 -10.45
CA ASN A 16 -37.99 1.05 -10.15
C ASN A 16 -36.74 1.91 -10.08
N VAL A 17 -36.28 2.19 -8.86
CA VAL A 17 -34.93 2.69 -8.61
C VAL A 17 -33.97 1.52 -8.85
N TYR A 18 -33.53 1.35 -10.09
CA TYR A 18 -32.30 0.62 -10.35
C TYR A 18 -31.14 1.54 -10.01
N ALA A 19 -30.68 1.47 -8.76
CA ALA A 19 -29.38 2.00 -8.40
C ALA A 19 -28.32 1.22 -9.20
N ASN A 20 -27.74 1.87 -10.20
CA ASN A 20 -26.66 1.31 -11.01
C ASN A 20 -25.38 1.23 -10.16
N ASN A 21 -25.05 0.04 -9.66
CA ASN A 21 -23.75 -0.30 -9.06
C ASN A 21 -22.66 -0.42 -10.16
N ILE A 22 -22.38 0.66 -10.90
CA ILE A 22 -21.42 0.66 -12.02
C ILE A 22 -20.05 1.25 -11.61
N SER A 23 -19.89 1.74 -10.38
CA SER A 23 -18.65 2.41 -9.94
C SER A 23 -17.54 1.47 -9.44
N GLU A 24 -17.87 0.35 -8.79
CA GLU A 24 -16.86 -0.53 -8.16
C GLU A 24 -16.11 -1.39 -9.19
N LEU A 25 -16.78 -1.78 -10.28
CA LEU A 25 -16.21 -2.61 -11.35
C LEU A 25 -15.07 -1.96 -12.14
N ASN A 26 -14.81 -0.66 -12.00
CA ASN A 26 -13.68 0.02 -12.64
C ASN A 26 -12.52 0.30 -11.67
N PHE A 27 -12.82 0.52 -10.38
CA PHE A 27 -11.78 0.82 -9.40
C PHE A 27 -10.91 -0.40 -9.13
N ASP A 28 -11.52 -1.56 -8.85
CA ASP A 28 -10.78 -2.77 -8.47
C ASP A 28 -9.86 -3.26 -9.59
N ASP A 29 -10.31 -3.18 -10.85
CA ASP A 29 -9.51 -3.54 -12.02
C ASP A 29 -8.35 -2.57 -12.25
N ALA A 30 -8.59 -1.27 -12.09
CA ALA A 30 -7.55 -0.24 -12.21
C ALA A 30 -6.51 -0.37 -11.08
N LEU A 31 -6.96 -0.64 -9.86
CA LEU A 31 -6.12 -0.90 -8.71
C LEU A 31 -5.28 -2.16 -8.94
N LEU A 32 -5.89 -3.27 -9.34
CA LEU A 32 -5.19 -4.52 -9.61
C LEU A 32 -4.14 -4.35 -10.72
N THR A 33 -4.47 -3.62 -11.79
CA THR A 33 -3.52 -3.30 -12.87
C THR A 33 -2.32 -2.53 -12.33
N LEU A 34 -2.55 -1.49 -11.51
CA LEU A 34 -1.49 -0.70 -10.88
C LEU A 34 -0.59 -1.58 -9.99
N GLN A 35 -1.18 -2.50 -9.22
CA GLN A 35 -0.46 -3.42 -8.36
C GLN A 35 0.44 -4.37 -9.13
N GLN A 36 -0.05 -4.91 -10.25
CA GLN A 36 0.72 -5.81 -11.11
C GLN A 36 1.88 -5.08 -11.79
N GLN A 37 1.65 -3.87 -12.30
CA GLN A 37 2.70 -3.03 -12.89
C GLN A 37 3.76 -2.64 -11.86
N TRP A 38 3.35 -2.36 -10.61
CA TRP A 38 4.28 -2.07 -9.53
C TRP A 38 5.20 -3.27 -9.24
N VAL A 39 4.69 -4.51 -9.26
CA VAL A 39 5.53 -5.71 -9.08
C VAL A 39 6.62 -5.80 -10.15
N GLU A 40 6.26 -5.58 -11.42
CA GLU A 40 7.22 -5.59 -12.53
C GLU A 40 8.30 -4.52 -12.34
N ALA A 41 7.91 -3.27 -12.09
CA ALA A 41 8.84 -2.17 -11.89
C ALA A 41 9.75 -2.38 -10.65
N ASN A 42 9.17 -2.84 -9.54
CA ASN A 42 9.88 -2.95 -8.27
C ASN A 42 10.83 -4.15 -8.23
N TYR A 43 10.45 -5.31 -8.78
CA TYR A 43 11.18 -6.57 -8.59
C TYR A 43 11.86 -7.14 -9.83
N VAL A 44 11.37 -6.85 -11.04
CA VAL A 44 11.85 -7.54 -12.27
C VAL A 44 12.85 -6.69 -13.06
N LYS A 45 12.69 -5.36 -13.05
CA LYS A 45 13.42 -4.47 -13.96
C LYS A 45 14.79 -4.08 -13.44
N THR A 46 15.69 -3.75 -14.38
CA THR A 46 17.02 -3.22 -14.08
C THR A 46 16.98 -1.70 -13.86
N GLN A 47 17.97 -1.14 -13.16
CA GLN A 47 18.00 0.25 -12.67
C GLN A 47 17.49 1.34 -13.64
N LYS A 48 17.91 1.32 -14.93
CA LYS A 48 17.47 2.34 -15.89
C LYS A 48 16.01 2.15 -16.30
N ALA A 49 15.62 0.92 -16.64
CA ALA A 49 14.25 0.59 -17.03
C ALA A 49 13.29 0.83 -15.86
N GLN A 50 13.71 0.45 -14.65
CA GLN A 50 12.97 0.65 -13.41
C GLN A 50 12.58 2.12 -13.17
N LYS A 51 13.48 3.09 -13.43
CA LYS A 51 13.17 4.52 -13.26
C LYS A 51 12.11 5.04 -14.25
N ASN A 52 12.13 4.54 -15.49
CA ASN A 52 11.13 4.90 -16.50
C ASN A 52 9.77 4.33 -16.12
N ASP A 53 9.72 3.04 -15.75
CA ASP A 53 8.49 2.35 -15.36
C ASP A 53 7.86 3.01 -14.11
N PHE A 54 8.67 3.43 -13.13
CA PHE A 54 8.17 4.20 -11.99
C PHE A 54 7.63 5.59 -12.34
N THR A 55 8.14 6.23 -13.40
CA THR A 55 7.61 7.52 -13.87
C THR A 55 6.19 7.34 -14.44
N GLU A 56 5.97 6.27 -15.21
CA GLU A 56 4.64 5.92 -15.72
C GLU A 56 3.69 5.52 -14.58
N LEU A 57 4.15 4.70 -13.65
CA LEU A 57 3.38 4.31 -12.45
C LEU A 57 3.01 5.51 -11.57
N GLN A 58 3.89 6.51 -11.44
CA GLN A 58 3.58 7.75 -10.71
C GLN A 58 2.40 8.47 -11.36
N GLN A 59 2.37 8.57 -12.69
CA GLN A 59 1.25 9.19 -13.42
C GLN A 59 -0.05 8.38 -13.26
N ALA A 60 0.02 7.05 -13.42
CA ALA A 60 -1.13 6.16 -13.29
C ALA A 60 -1.72 6.19 -11.88
N SER A 61 -0.88 6.07 -10.85
CA SER A 61 -1.34 6.14 -9.45
C SER A 61 -1.90 7.51 -9.09
N LYS A 62 -1.29 8.61 -9.59
CA LYS A 62 -1.83 9.96 -9.38
C LYS A 62 -3.20 10.11 -10.01
N LYS A 63 -3.38 9.63 -11.25
CA LYS A 63 -4.68 9.63 -11.93
C LYS A 63 -5.73 8.87 -11.11
N LEU A 64 -5.39 7.71 -10.55
CA LEU A 64 -6.29 6.93 -9.70
C LEU A 64 -6.77 7.74 -8.47
N THR A 65 -5.88 8.51 -7.82
CA THR A 65 -6.29 9.38 -6.70
C THR A 65 -7.21 10.53 -7.11
N VAL A 66 -7.14 10.98 -8.37
CA VAL A 66 -8.01 12.05 -8.90
C VAL A 66 -9.38 11.50 -9.28
N GLU A 67 -9.42 10.32 -9.90
CA GLU A 67 -10.68 9.66 -10.29
C GLU A 67 -11.44 9.10 -9.08
N PHE A 68 -10.71 8.63 -8.06
CA PHE A 68 -11.27 7.99 -6.87
C PHE A 68 -10.77 8.66 -5.57
N PRO A 69 -11.05 9.95 -5.34
CA PRO A 69 -10.44 10.72 -4.25
C PRO A 69 -10.87 10.29 -2.84
N ASN A 70 -11.98 9.53 -2.74
CA ASN A 70 -12.51 9.02 -1.47
C ASN A 70 -12.15 7.55 -1.21
N HIS A 71 -11.41 6.89 -2.11
CA HIS A 71 -10.92 5.52 -1.88
C HIS A 71 -9.55 5.58 -1.21
N ALA A 72 -9.45 5.10 0.03
CA ALA A 72 -8.19 5.10 0.78
C ALA A 72 -7.11 4.28 0.04
N GLU A 73 -7.51 3.18 -0.61
CA GLU A 73 -6.65 2.29 -1.37
C GLU A 73 -5.95 3.00 -2.53
N ALA A 74 -6.61 3.96 -3.19
CA ALA A 74 -5.99 4.75 -4.26
C ALA A 74 -4.81 5.56 -3.71
N TRP A 75 -5.00 6.18 -2.54
CA TRP A 75 -3.97 6.98 -1.87
C TRP A 75 -2.86 6.10 -1.28
N ILE A 76 -3.19 4.93 -0.73
CA ILE A 76 -2.19 3.95 -0.27
C ILE A 76 -1.29 3.55 -1.43
N TRP A 77 -1.86 3.17 -2.56
CA TRP A 77 -1.07 2.72 -3.71
C TRP A 77 -0.29 3.84 -4.37
N HIS A 78 -0.81 5.07 -4.38
CA HIS A 78 -0.01 6.23 -4.76
C HIS A 78 1.20 6.40 -3.85
N GLY A 79 1.02 6.33 -2.53
CA GLY A 79 2.12 6.39 -1.58
C GLY A 79 3.15 5.28 -1.77
N ILE A 80 2.71 4.03 -1.98
CA ILE A 80 3.60 2.88 -2.25
C ILE A 80 4.42 3.11 -3.53
N VAL A 81 3.80 3.60 -4.59
CA VAL A 81 4.52 3.92 -5.84
C VAL A 81 5.55 5.03 -5.60
N GLN A 82 5.17 6.10 -4.88
CA GLN A 82 6.08 7.21 -4.58
C GLN A 82 7.28 6.76 -3.73
N SER A 83 7.06 5.98 -2.67
CA SER A 83 8.14 5.53 -1.78
C SER A 83 9.06 4.51 -2.46
N SER A 84 8.52 3.58 -3.26
CA SER A 84 9.33 2.69 -4.09
C SER A 84 10.15 3.46 -5.12
N PHE A 85 9.56 4.47 -5.76
CA PHE A 85 10.29 5.29 -6.72
C PHE A 85 11.39 6.12 -6.03
N ALA A 86 11.15 6.63 -4.83
CA ALA A 86 12.17 7.30 -4.03
C ALA A 86 13.39 6.40 -3.82
N GLY A 87 13.17 5.14 -3.41
CA GLY A 87 14.21 4.13 -3.24
C GLY A 87 14.99 3.85 -4.53
N ALA A 88 14.29 3.66 -5.66
CA ALA A 88 14.93 3.41 -6.95
C ALA A 88 15.69 4.63 -7.50
N LYS A 89 15.19 5.85 -7.26
CA LYS A 89 15.76 7.09 -7.80
C LYS A 89 17.02 7.49 -7.05
N GLY A 90 16.99 7.43 -5.72
CA GLY A 90 18.06 7.92 -4.83
C GLY A 90 18.33 9.42 -4.93
N GLY A 91 19.24 9.92 -4.10
CA GLY A 91 19.69 11.32 -4.11
C GLY A 91 18.59 12.34 -3.78
N LEU A 92 18.82 13.61 -4.14
CA LEU A 92 17.91 14.71 -3.81
C LEU A 92 16.49 14.53 -4.37
N GLY A 93 16.37 13.87 -5.53
CA GLY A 93 15.07 13.59 -6.14
C GLY A 93 14.23 12.54 -5.40
N ALA A 94 14.81 11.80 -4.45
CA ALA A 94 14.11 10.83 -3.62
C ALA A 94 13.35 11.49 -2.46
N LEU A 95 13.84 12.62 -1.93
CA LEU A 95 13.21 13.27 -0.77
C LEU A 95 11.82 13.84 -1.11
N SER A 96 11.68 14.51 -2.25
CA SER A 96 10.36 14.99 -2.70
C SER A 96 9.37 13.84 -2.93
N LEU A 97 9.84 12.70 -3.45
CA LEU A 97 9.00 11.51 -3.62
C LEU A 97 8.59 10.91 -2.26
N ALA A 98 9.49 10.93 -1.27
CA ALA A 98 9.17 10.50 0.09
C ALA A 98 8.14 11.44 0.76
N ASP A 99 8.24 12.75 0.57
CA ASP A 99 7.26 13.72 1.07
C ASP A 99 5.88 13.52 0.43
N ASP A 100 5.83 13.27 -0.89
CA ASP A 100 4.61 12.93 -1.62
C ASP A 100 4.01 11.62 -1.10
N ALA A 101 4.86 10.60 -0.85
CA ALA A 101 4.43 9.33 -0.28
C ALA A 101 3.80 9.50 1.10
N LYS A 102 4.45 10.25 2.00
CA LYS A 102 3.96 10.58 3.34
C LYS A 102 2.59 11.24 3.26
N SER A 103 2.46 12.27 2.42
CA SER A 103 1.20 13.00 2.24
C SER A 103 0.07 12.10 1.73
N ALA A 104 0.37 11.19 0.81
CA ALA A 104 -0.59 10.23 0.29
C ALA A 104 -1.05 9.24 1.36
N PHE A 105 -0.13 8.71 2.18
CA PHE A 105 -0.50 7.82 3.28
C PHE A 105 -1.29 8.54 4.36
N GLU A 106 -0.92 9.77 4.73
CA GLU A 106 -1.70 10.58 5.69
C GLU A 106 -3.12 10.85 5.18
N LYS A 107 -3.26 11.11 3.86
CA LYS A 107 -4.57 11.22 3.23
C LYS A 107 -5.36 9.90 3.31
N ALA A 108 -4.71 8.76 3.05
CA ALA A 108 -5.36 7.45 3.18
C ALA A 108 -5.85 7.20 4.62
N LEU A 109 -5.01 7.46 5.63
CA LEU A 109 -5.39 7.31 7.04
C LEU A 109 -6.59 8.19 7.42
N SER A 110 -6.71 9.39 6.83
CA SER A 110 -7.86 10.27 7.07
C SER A 110 -9.17 9.76 6.45
N LEU A 111 -9.09 8.86 5.46
CA LEU A 111 -10.24 8.27 4.78
C LEU A 111 -10.66 6.96 5.44
N ASP A 112 -9.70 6.05 5.63
CA ASP A 112 -9.87 4.77 6.32
C ASP A 112 -8.50 4.28 6.82
N GLU A 113 -8.32 4.32 8.14
CA GLU A 113 -7.10 3.88 8.83
C GLU A 113 -6.83 2.38 8.64
N THR A 114 -7.88 1.59 8.42
CA THR A 114 -7.84 0.13 8.34
C THR A 114 -7.75 -0.41 6.91
N ALA A 115 -7.88 0.46 5.90
CA ALA A 115 -7.83 0.10 4.49
C ALA A 115 -6.60 -0.75 4.15
N LEU A 116 -6.83 -1.80 3.36
CA LEU A 116 -5.83 -2.82 3.03
C LEU A 116 -5.15 -3.41 4.27
N GLN A 117 -5.91 -3.60 5.35
CA GLN A 117 -5.45 -4.16 6.61
C GLN A 117 -4.30 -3.35 7.22
N GLY A 118 -4.45 -2.02 7.26
CA GLY A 118 -3.46 -1.11 7.84
C GLY A 118 -2.22 -0.87 6.98
N SER A 119 -2.32 -1.00 5.66
CA SER A 119 -1.16 -0.85 4.77
C SER A 119 -0.56 0.56 4.80
N ALA A 120 -1.37 1.61 5.01
CA ALA A 120 -0.87 2.98 5.17
C ALA A 120 0.04 3.11 6.40
N HIS A 121 -0.33 2.48 7.52
CA HIS A 121 0.51 2.42 8.72
C HIS A 121 1.81 1.67 8.45
N THR A 122 1.75 0.49 7.82
CA THR A 122 2.95 -0.28 7.46
C THR A 122 3.93 0.58 6.66
N SER A 123 3.44 1.26 5.61
CA SER A 123 4.28 2.05 4.73
C SER A 123 4.80 3.34 5.38
N LEU A 124 4.00 4.06 6.16
CA LEU A 124 4.47 5.22 6.93
C LEU A 124 5.53 4.82 7.94
N GLY A 125 5.33 3.70 8.63
CA GLY A 125 6.29 3.16 9.58
C GLY A 125 7.68 3.00 8.98
N ILE A 126 7.76 2.36 7.81
CA ILE A 126 9.03 2.20 7.09
C ILE A 126 9.56 3.50 6.52
N LEU A 127 8.69 4.39 6.05
CA LEU A 127 9.13 5.66 5.52
C LEU A 127 9.80 6.52 6.60
N TYR A 128 9.21 6.61 7.78
CA TYR A 128 9.80 7.27 8.96
C TYR A 128 11.12 6.63 9.39
N LEU A 129 11.29 5.31 9.22
CA LEU A 129 12.53 4.61 9.55
C LEU A 129 13.66 4.91 8.55
N LYS A 130 13.35 5.00 7.26
CA LYS A 130 14.36 4.97 6.19
C LYS A 130 14.80 6.35 5.70
N VAL A 131 13.98 7.40 5.86
CA VAL A 131 14.38 8.76 5.44
C VAL A 131 15.22 9.45 6.52
N PRO A 132 16.06 10.43 6.16
CA PRO A 132 16.82 11.20 7.15
C PRO A 132 15.91 11.97 8.13
N GLY A 133 16.37 12.16 9.36
CA GLY A 133 15.71 13.04 10.33
C GLY A 133 15.87 14.53 10.02
N TRP A 134 15.35 15.35 10.93
CA TRP A 134 15.51 16.81 10.88
C TRP A 134 17.01 17.20 10.97
N PRO A 135 17.50 18.19 10.19
CA PRO A 135 16.75 19.12 9.34
C PRO A 135 16.58 18.69 7.87
N LEU A 136 17.04 17.49 7.49
CA LEU A 136 17.05 17.08 6.08
C LEU A 136 15.71 16.53 5.60
N SER A 137 15.01 15.78 6.44
CA SER A 137 13.67 15.25 6.14
C SER A 137 12.92 14.95 7.46
N PHE A 138 11.96 14.04 7.43
CA PHE A 138 10.99 13.79 8.51
C PHE A 138 11.20 12.48 9.27
N GLY A 139 12.34 11.81 9.06
CA GLY A 139 12.64 10.52 9.68
C GLY A 139 12.56 10.59 11.21
N ASP A 140 11.93 9.58 11.81
CA ASP A 140 11.56 9.55 13.23
C ASP A 140 11.26 8.10 13.68
N ASN A 141 12.19 7.51 14.45
CA ASN A 141 12.08 6.11 14.89
C ASN A 141 10.88 5.87 15.81
N ASP A 142 10.48 6.86 16.61
CA ASP A 142 9.34 6.72 17.53
C ASP A 142 8.03 6.68 16.74
N LYS A 143 7.90 7.54 15.72
CA LYS A 143 6.75 7.47 14.79
C LYS A 143 6.76 6.20 13.96
N SER A 144 7.94 5.74 13.53
CA SER A 144 8.08 4.46 12.86
C SER A 144 7.48 3.34 13.70
N GLU A 145 7.89 3.24 14.96
CA GLU A 145 7.42 2.20 15.88
C GLU A 145 5.91 2.32 16.12
N GLN A 146 5.39 3.53 16.33
CA GLN A 146 3.96 3.78 16.52
C GLN A 146 3.14 3.26 15.35
N HIS A 147 3.53 3.59 14.11
CA HIS A 147 2.81 3.14 12.92
C HIS A 147 2.91 1.63 12.72
N LEU A 148 4.08 1.02 12.88
CA LEU A 148 4.25 -0.43 12.74
C LEU A 148 3.46 -1.22 13.80
N LYS A 149 3.43 -0.72 15.05
CA LYS A 149 2.59 -1.30 16.12
C LYS A 149 1.09 -1.19 15.83
N ALA A 150 0.65 -0.12 15.18
CA ALA A 150 -0.74 0.00 14.75
C ALA A 150 -1.07 -0.99 13.63
N ALA A 151 -0.22 -1.07 12.60
CA ALA A 151 -0.41 -1.98 11.47
C ALA A 151 -0.46 -3.46 11.89
N VAL A 152 0.43 -3.92 12.78
CA VAL A 152 0.46 -5.33 13.18
C VAL A 152 -0.76 -5.74 14.01
N LYS A 153 -1.40 -4.80 14.71
CA LYS A 153 -2.69 -5.08 15.37
C LYS A 153 -3.81 -5.33 14.36
N MET A 154 -3.76 -4.66 13.20
CA MET A 154 -4.73 -4.81 12.13
C MET A 154 -4.46 -6.06 11.28
N ASN A 155 -3.19 -6.41 11.07
CA ASN A 155 -2.77 -7.53 10.23
C ASN A 155 -1.65 -8.37 10.88
N PRO A 156 -1.93 -9.09 11.98
CA PRO A 156 -0.89 -9.78 12.76
C PRO A 156 -0.16 -10.88 11.99
N THR A 157 -0.80 -11.43 10.95
CA THR A 157 -0.25 -12.52 10.12
C THR A 157 0.21 -12.04 8.73
N GLY A 158 0.23 -10.73 8.49
CA GLY A 158 0.55 -10.17 7.19
C GLY A 158 2.04 -10.27 6.86
N ILE A 159 2.37 -10.69 5.64
CA ILE A 159 3.76 -10.84 5.20
C ILE A 159 4.53 -9.51 5.22
N ASP A 160 3.95 -8.44 4.69
CA ASP A 160 4.63 -7.15 4.57
C ASP A 160 4.89 -6.53 5.95
N ILE A 161 3.88 -6.45 6.82
CA ILE A 161 4.03 -5.84 8.14
C ILE A 161 5.02 -6.61 9.02
N ASN A 162 5.00 -7.95 8.99
CA ASN A 162 5.96 -8.74 9.76
C ASN A 162 7.38 -8.63 9.18
N TYR A 163 7.55 -8.63 7.85
CA TYR A 163 8.85 -8.35 7.23
C TYR A 163 9.40 -6.97 7.65
N PHE A 164 8.55 -5.95 7.62
CA PHE A 164 8.93 -4.58 7.93
C PHE A 164 9.14 -4.31 9.43
N LEU A 165 8.42 -5.00 10.32
CA LEU A 165 8.74 -5.02 11.74
C LEU A 165 10.10 -5.65 12.01
N ALA A 166 10.45 -6.70 11.25
CA ALA A 166 11.78 -7.28 11.37
C ALA A 166 12.88 -6.34 10.91
N GLU A 167 12.67 -5.59 9.82
CA GLU A 167 13.59 -4.52 9.43
C GLU A 167 13.73 -3.47 10.55
N PHE A 168 12.62 -3.02 11.13
CA PHE A 168 12.65 -2.09 12.25
C PHE A 168 13.47 -2.64 13.42
N TYR A 169 13.20 -3.86 13.89
CA TYR A 169 13.93 -4.45 15.00
C TYR A 169 15.40 -4.71 14.69
N LEU A 170 15.74 -5.03 13.44
CA LEU A 170 17.12 -5.16 13.00
C LEU A 170 17.87 -3.82 13.10
N GLU A 171 17.27 -2.71 12.70
CA GLU A 171 17.87 -1.36 12.80
C GLU A 171 18.04 -0.91 14.27
N GLN A 172 17.29 -1.51 15.19
CA GLN A 172 17.43 -1.28 16.64
C GLN A 172 18.32 -2.33 17.35
N ASP A 173 19.04 -3.16 16.61
CA ASP A 173 19.85 -4.28 17.13
C ASP A 173 19.08 -5.32 17.97
N GLN A 174 17.75 -5.38 17.82
CA GLN A 174 16.87 -6.34 18.51
C GLN A 174 16.69 -7.61 17.68
N TYR A 175 17.79 -8.34 17.46
CA TYR A 175 17.83 -9.43 16.48
C TYR A 175 16.86 -10.58 16.74
N GLU A 176 16.62 -10.97 18.00
CA GLU A 176 15.67 -12.04 18.31
C GLU A 176 14.23 -11.64 17.94
N LYS A 177 13.82 -10.40 18.21
CA LYS A 177 12.50 -9.90 17.77
C LYS A 177 12.41 -9.83 16.25
N ALA A 178 13.49 -9.41 15.58
CA ALA A 178 13.53 -9.42 14.13
C ALA A 178 13.30 -10.83 13.58
N LYS A 179 13.95 -11.84 14.18
CA LYS A 179 13.78 -13.25 13.81
C LYS A 179 12.35 -13.73 14.04
N GLU A 180 11.75 -13.43 15.20
CA GLU A 180 10.36 -13.80 15.50
C GLU A 180 9.40 -13.30 14.41
N HIS A 181 9.51 -12.02 14.03
CA HIS A 181 8.68 -11.45 12.97
C HIS A 181 8.99 -12.03 11.58
N LEU A 182 10.24 -12.37 11.26
CA LEU A 182 10.57 -13.03 9.99
C LEU A 182 9.96 -14.43 9.88
N LEU A 183 9.87 -15.17 10.97
CA LEU A 183 9.20 -16.47 10.99
C LEU A 183 7.69 -16.32 10.78
N LEU A 184 7.07 -15.28 11.34
CA LEU A 184 5.67 -14.93 11.07
C LEU A 184 5.46 -14.53 9.59
N ALA A 185 6.35 -13.72 9.03
CA ALA A 185 6.30 -13.34 7.62
C ALA A 185 6.47 -14.56 6.70
N GLN A 186 7.38 -15.47 7.04
CA GLN A 186 7.60 -16.70 6.29
C GLN A 186 6.36 -17.61 6.28
N ALA A 187 5.66 -17.70 7.42
CA ALA A 187 4.44 -18.49 7.57
C ALA A 187 3.16 -17.78 7.09
N ALA A 188 3.25 -16.54 6.58
CA ALA A 188 2.10 -15.74 6.20
C ALA A 188 1.30 -16.39 5.05
N PRO A 189 -0.04 -16.35 5.09
CA PRO A 189 -0.87 -16.86 4.01
C PRO A 189 -0.67 -16.05 2.73
N GLN A 190 -0.69 -16.73 1.58
CA GLN A 190 -0.64 -16.07 0.28
C GLN A 190 -1.88 -15.19 0.07
N ARG A 191 -1.66 -13.95 -0.34
CA ARG A 191 -2.73 -12.99 -0.63
C ARG A 191 -3.34 -13.28 -2.00
N VAL A 192 -4.66 -13.26 -2.05
CA VAL A 192 -5.43 -13.36 -3.31
C VAL A 192 -4.98 -12.23 -4.24
N ASN A 193 -4.80 -12.55 -5.53
CA ASN A 193 -4.35 -11.63 -6.58
C ASN A 193 -2.95 -10.99 -6.39
N ARG A 194 -2.18 -11.40 -5.37
CA ARG A 194 -0.85 -10.84 -5.05
C ARG A 194 0.26 -11.90 -4.97
N ALA A 195 0.02 -13.10 -5.51
CA ALA A 195 0.95 -14.24 -5.47
C ALA A 195 2.36 -13.91 -5.98
N SER A 196 2.49 -13.11 -7.04
CA SER A 196 3.79 -12.69 -7.58
C SER A 196 4.56 -11.81 -6.59
N ALA A 197 3.89 -10.80 -6.01
CA ALA A 197 4.48 -9.94 -4.98
C ALA A 197 4.91 -10.74 -3.74
N ASP A 198 4.05 -11.66 -3.28
CA ASP A 198 4.34 -12.50 -2.12
C ASP A 198 5.54 -13.40 -2.37
N LYS A 199 5.69 -13.94 -3.58
CA LYS A 199 6.88 -14.74 -3.94
C LYS A 199 8.17 -13.94 -3.80
N PHE A 200 8.20 -12.69 -4.28
CA PHE A 200 9.37 -11.83 -4.13
C PHE A 200 9.62 -11.47 -2.66
N ARG A 201 8.57 -11.09 -1.92
CA ARG A 201 8.67 -10.80 -0.50
C ARG A 201 9.18 -11.99 0.32
N GLN A 202 8.75 -13.21 0.00
CA GLN A 202 9.28 -14.43 0.63
C GLN A 202 10.78 -14.59 0.40
N GLN A 203 11.32 -14.19 -0.76
CA GLN A 203 12.77 -14.18 -0.97
C GLN A 203 13.46 -13.13 -0.09
N GLU A 204 12.88 -11.93 0.02
CA GLU A 204 13.40 -10.89 0.92
C GLU A 204 13.39 -11.35 2.39
N VAL A 205 12.33 -12.04 2.83
CA VAL A 205 12.24 -12.66 4.16
C VAL A 205 13.39 -13.64 4.39
N LEU A 206 13.66 -14.54 3.43
CA LEU A 206 14.75 -15.53 3.55
C LEU A 206 16.12 -14.85 3.65
N VAL A 207 16.37 -13.83 2.83
CA VAL A 207 17.63 -13.06 2.84
C VAL A 207 17.80 -12.34 4.17
N LEU A 208 16.76 -11.66 4.66
CA LEU A 208 16.82 -10.91 5.91
C LEU A 208 16.97 -11.85 7.11
N LEU A 209 16.33 -13.02 7.09
CA LEU A 209 16.44 -14.03 8.14
C LEU A 209 17.86 -14.61 8.22
N ALA A 210 18.52 -14.84 7.09
CA ALA A 210 19.93 -15.24 7.07
C ALA A 210 20.82 -14.18 7.75
N LYS A 211 20.65 -12.90 7.37
CA LYS A 211 21.38 -11.78 7.97
C LYS A 211 21.14 -11.68 9.48
N VAL A 212 19.88 -11.78 9.92
CA VAL A 212 19.52 -11.73 11.36
C VAL A 212 20.16 -12.88 12.13
N ASN A 213 20.14 -14.11 11.61
CA ASN A 213 20.78 -15.25 12.26
C ASN A 213 22.30 -15.08 12.36
N GLU A 214 22.95 -14.51 11.34
CA GLU A 214 24.38 -14.15 11.43
C GLU A 214 24.64 -13.10 12.51
N SER A 215 23.78 -12.09 12.65
CA SER A 215 23.90 -11.08 13.70
C SER A 215 23.74 -11.70 15.09
N ILE A 216 22.78 -12.61 15.28
CA ILE A 216 22.60 -13.35 16.54
C ILE A 216 23.85 -14.19 16.86
N ALA A 217 24.43 -14.89 15.89
CA ALA A 217 25.61 -15.71 16.15
C ALA A 217 26.88 -14.92 16.51
N LYS A 218 26.92 -13.61 16.20
CA LYS A 218 28.04 -12.71 16.49
C LYS A 218 27.96 -12.03 17.85
N HIS A 219 26.81 -12.07 18.51
CA HIS A 219 26.52 -11.42 19.79
C HIS A 219 26.16 -12.44 20.87
#